data_AF-A0A399SMV9-F1
#
_entry.id   AF-A0A399SMV9-F1
#
_cell.length_a   1.000
_cell.length_b   1.000
_cell.length_c   1.000
_cell.angle_alpha   90.00
_cell.angle_beta   90.00
_cell.angle_gamma   90.00
#
_symmetry.space_group_name_H-M   'P 1'
#
loop_
_entity.id
_entity.type
_entity.pdbx_description
1 polymer ?
#
loop_
_entity_poly.entity_id
_entity_poly.type
_entity_poly.pdbx_seq_one_letter_code
_entity_poly.pdbx_strand_id
1 'polypeptide(L)'
;ADQLREDDDALEHFAAEMIEEIADHAEAGISLEIASLRAAPPALRHRLIRLAAREEFAAHLSRTHVLEVARLVTDWHGQGAVDLPGVRVVRKDELIVLSARTTEE
;
A
#
# COMPACT_ATOMS: atom_id res chain seq x y z
N ALA A 1 26.15 9.43 -7.50
CA ALA A 1 25.29 8.94 -6.40
C ALA A 1 24.13 9.90 -6.14
N ASP A 2 24.29 11.18 -6.45
CA ASP A 2 23.28 12.21 -6.16
C ASP A 2 22.03 12.09 -7.03
N GLN A 3 22.16 11.77 -8.33
CA GLN A 3 21.00 11.52 -9.20
C GLN A 3 20.01 10.50 -8.63
N LEU A 4 20.50 9.36 -8.13
CA LEU A 4 19.62 8.32 -7.56
C LEU A 4 18.93 8.79 -6.28
N ARG A 5 19.58 9.67 -5.51
CA ARG A 5 19.00 10.24 -4.29
C ARG A 5 17.94 11.27 -4.64
N GLU A 6 18.24 12.17 -5.58
CA GLU A 6 17.31 13.19 -6.08
C GLU A 6 16.04 12.54 -6.68
N ASP A 7 16.21 11.46 -7.45
CA ASP A 7 15.09 10.70 -8.01
C ASP A 7 14.26 10.03 -6.90
N ASP A 8 14.90 9.48 -5.87
CA ASP A 8 14.21 8.82 -4.75
C ASP A 8 13.42 9.83 -3.92
N ASP A 9 14.02 10.97 -3.59
CA ASP A 9 13.39 12.07 -2.85
C ASP A 9 12.18 12.62 -3.63
N ALA A 10 12.32 12.81 -4.95
CA ALA A 10 11.22 13.25 -5.80
C ALA A 10 10.07 12.22 -5.84
N LEU A 11 10.38 10.93 -5.95
CA LEU A 11 9.37 9.87 -5.96
C LEU A 11 8.68 9.70 -4.61
N GLU A 12 9.39 9.91 -3.50
CA GLU A 12 8.81 9.91 -2.16
C GLU A 12 7.86 11.10 -1.99
N HIS A 13 8.26 12.30 -2.43
CA HIS A 13 7.40 13.48 -2.42
C HIS A 13 6.11 13.26 -3.23
N PHE A 14 6.21 12.73 -4.45
CA PHE A 14 5.02 12.44 -5.25
C PHE A 14 4.13 11.36 -4.64
N ALA A 15 4.70 10.38 -3.95
CA ALA A 15 3.92 9.36 -3.25
C ALA A 15 3.16 9.97 -2.06
N ALA A 16 3.78 10.88 -1.32
CA ALA A 16 3.15 11.59 -0.21
C ALA A 16 2.00 12.51 -0.68
N GLU A 17 2.14 13.20 -1.80
CA GLU A 17 1.03 14.02 -2.33
C GLU A 17 -0.14 13.13 -2.80
N MET A 18 0.16 12.04 -3.52
CA MET A 18 -0.88 11.20 -4.10
C MET A 18 -1.61 10.34 -3.05
N ILE A 19 -0.96 9.98 -1.93
CA ILE A 19 -1.63 9.17 -0.90
C ILE A 19 -2.82 9.91 -0.28
N GLU A 20 -2.70 11.22 -0.08
CA GLU A 20 -3.75 12.10 0.45
C GLU A 20 -4.99 12.15 -0.44
N GLU A 21 -4.84 11.93 -1.74
CA GLU A 21 -5.97 11.91 -2.69
C GLU A 21 -6.67 10.55 -2.76
N ILE A 22 -5.95 9.45 -2.53
CA ILE A 22 -6.46 8.09 -2.81
C ILE A 22 -6.81 7.29 -1.55
N ALA A 23 -6.37 7.75 -0.39
CA ALA A 23 -6.61 7.12 0.89
C ALA A 23 -7.89 7.65 1.54
N ASP A 24 -8.72 6.75 2.04
CA ASP A 24 -9.91 7.09 2.82
C ASP A 24 -10.04 6.15 4.02
N HIS A 25 -10.80 6.58 5.03
CA HIS A 25 -11.08 5.80 6.22
C HIS A 25 -11.95 4.59 5.89
N ALA A 26 -11.64 3.47 6.53
CA ALA A 26 -12.44 2.25 6.51
C ALA A 26 -12.80 1.83 7.93
N GLU A 27 -13.81 0.96 8.08
CA GLU A 27 -14.36 0.54 9.39
C GLU A 27 -13.29 0.08 10.42
N ALA A 28 -12.19 -0.52 9.96
CA ALA A 28 -11.11 -1.04 10.80
C ALA A 28 -9.70 -0.61 10.34
N GLY A 29 -9.58 0.54 9.65
CA GLY A 29 -8.31 1.04 9.16
C GLY A 29 -8.48 2.03 8.01
N ILE A 30 -7.69 1.86 6.95
CA ILE A 30 -7.74 2.72 5.75
C ILE A 30 -7.99 1.89 4.50
N SER A 31 -8.46 2.56 3.47
CA SER A 31 -8.68 2.01 2.14
C SER A 31 -7.99 2.84 1.08
N LEU A 32 -7.46 2.18 0.05
CA LEU A 32 -6.84 2.80 -1.11
C LEU A 32 -7.61 2.38 -2.37
N GLU A 33 -7.92 3.34 -3.25
CA GLU A 33 -8.60 3.05 -4.51
C GLU A 33 -7.72 2.23 -5.47
N ILE A 34 -8.24 1.08 -5.93
CA ILE A 34 -7.50 0.19 -6.84
C ILE A 34 -7.24 0.85 -8.19
N ALA A 35 -8.20 1.63 -8.74
CA ALA A 35 -8.01 2.28 -10.03
C ALA A 35 -6.82 3.25 -9.99
N SER A 36 -6.74 4.08 -8.96
CA SER A 36 -5.63 5.00 -8.72
C SER A 36 -4.31 4.26 -8.48
N LEU A 37 -4.30 3.19 -7.67
CA LEU A 37 -3.11 2.35 -7.52
C LEU A 37 -2.67 1.70 -8.84
N ARG A 38 -3.59 1.28 -9.71
CA ARG A 38 -3.26 0.69 -11.02
C ARG A 38 -2.70 1.72 -11.99
N ALA A 39 -3.22 2.95 -11.96
CA ALA A 39 -2.75 4.06 -12.80
C ALA A 39 -1.32 4.49 -12.44
N ALA A 40 -0.94 4.41 -11.16
CA ALA A 40 0.41 4.70 -10.71
C ALA A 40 1.45 3.71 -11.31
N PRO A 41 2.61 4.20 -11.83
CA PRO A 41 3.73 3.34 -12.21
C PRO A 41 4.19 2.45 -11.03
N PRO A 42 4.79 1.28 -11.27
CA PRO A 42 5.18 0.35 -10.20
C PRO A 42 6.02 0.98 -9.08
N ALA A 43 6.93 1.90 -9.42
CA ALA A 43 7.77 2.59 -8.45
C ALA A 43 6.96 3.45 -7.45
N LEU A 44 5.92 4.15 -7.93
CA LEU A 44 5.04 4.95 -7.08
C LEU A 44 4.05 4.06 -6.33
N ARG A 45 3.43 3.10 -7.01
CA ARG A 45 2.51 2.12 -6.39
C ARG A 45 3.13 1.43 -5.18
N HIS A 46 4.38 0.98 -5.31
CA HIS A 46 5.10 0.34 -4.20
C HIS A 46 5.41 1.29 -3.05
N ARG A 47 5.63 2.59 -3.32
CA ARG A 47 5.84 3.61 -2.28
C ARG A 47 4.54 3.91 -1.55
N LEU A 48 3.43 4.11 -2.26
CA LEU A 48 2.10 4.29 -1.65
C LEU A 48 1.74 3.15 -0.70
N ILE A 49 1.94 1.90 -1.13
CA ILE A 49 1.69 0.71 -0.29
C ILE A 49 2.54 0.75 0.99
N ARG A 50 3.81 1.13 0.89
CA ARG A 50 4.68 1.26 2.07
C ARG A 50 4.26 2.41 2.98
N LEU A 51 3.90 3.55 2.39
CA LEU A 51 3.52 4.76 3.10
C LEU A 51 2.24 4.52 3.91
N ALA A 52 1.19 4.03 3.25
CA ALA A 52 -0.07 3.66 3.90
C ALA A 52 0.12 2.68 5.06
N ALA A 53 0.95 1.65 4.89
CA ALA A 53 1.22 0.69 5.95
C ALA A 53 2.05 1.29 7.11
N ARG A 54 3.00 2.17 6.79
CA ARG A 54 3.90 2.80 7.76
C ARG A 54 3.16 3.83 8.60
N GLU A 55 2.39 4.71 7.98
CA GLU A 55 1.79 5.85 8.66
C GLU A 55 0.64 5.43 9.56
N GLU A 56 -0.22 4.52 9.09
CA GLU A 56 -1.40 4.10 9.86
C GLU A 56 -1.12 2.97 10.85
N PHE A 57 -0.14 2.10 10.57
CA PHE A 57 0.06 0.87 11.34
C PHE A 57 1.49 0.69 11.87
N ALA A 58 2.38 1.67 11.66
CA ALA A 58 3.81 1.55 11.95
C ALA A 58 4.46 0.28 11.34
N ALA A 59 3.88 -0.24 10.25
CA ALA A 59 4.28 -1.50 9.65
C ALA A 59 5.39 -1.29 8.62
N HIS A 60 6.53 -1.95 8.84
CA HIS A 60 7.67 -1.91 7.91
C HIS A 60 7.60 -3.08 6.93
N LEU A 61 7.12 -2.81 5.72
CA LEU A 61 6.98 -3.83 4.69
C LEU A 61 8.29 -4.09 3.96
N SER A 62 8.68 -5.37 3.90
CA SER A 62 9.77 -5.83 3.03
C SER A 62 9.36 -5.69 1.56
N ARG A 63 10.33 -5.78 0.65
CA ARG A 63 10.03 -5.78 -0.79
C ARG A 63 9.05 -6.91 -1.17
N THR A 64 9.19 -8.09 -0.56
CA THR A 64 8.29 -9.22 -0.81
C THR A 64 6.86 -8.90 -0.38
N HIS A 65 6.67 -8.35 0.82
CA HIS A 65 5.35 -7.95 1.33
C HIS A 65 4.67 -6.93 0.42
N VAL A 66 5.42 -5.92 -0.04
CA VAL A 66 4.89 -4.89 -0.96
C VAL A 66 4.43 -5.51 -2.28
N LEU A 67 5.17 -6.49 -2.80
CA LEU A 67 4.77 -7.18 -4.02
C LEU A 67 3.52 -8.03 -3.82
N GLU A 68 3.36 -8.68 -2.67
CA GLU A 68 2.14 -9.44 -2.35
C GLU A 68 0.91 -8.52 -2.35
N VAL A 69 1.00 -7.34 -1.72
CA VAL A 69 -0.07 -6.34 -1.77
C VAL A 69 -0.29 -5.84 -3.20
N ALA A 70 0.77 -5.53 -3.94
CA ALA A 70 0.66 -5.05 -5.32
C ALA A 70 0.00 -6.06 -6.27
N ARG A 71 0.07 -7.36 -5.98
CA ARG A 71 -0.65 -8.40 -6.74
C ARG A 71 -2.16 -8.35 -6.52
N LEU A 72 -2.63 -7.96 -5.34
CA LEU A 72 -4.07 -7.75 -5.09
C LEU A 72 -4.64 -6.64 -6.02
N VAL A 73 -3.78 -5.71 -6.43
CA VAL A 73 -4.12 -4.59 -7.31
C VAL A 73 -4.00 -4.97 -8.79
N THR A 74 -2.90 -5.64 -9.17
CA THR A 74 -2.50 -5.78 -10.59
C THR A 74 -2.65 -7.18 -11.16
N ASP A 75 -2.72 -8.19 -10.32
CA ASP A 75 -2.65 -9.61 -10.67
C ASP A 75 -3.71 -10.42 -9.89
N TRP A 76 -4.93 -9.87 -9.83
CA TRP A 76 -6.01 -10.42 -9.01
C TRP A 76 -6.74 -11.56 -9.70
N HIS A 77 -6.89 -12.67 -8.98
CA HIS A 77 -7.53 -13.90 -9.41
C HIS A 77 -8.41 -14.52 -8.32
N GLY A 78 -8.83 -13.73 -7.32
CA GLY A 78 -9.58 -14.22 -6.16
C GLY A 78 -8.69 -14.60 -4.96
N GLN A 79 -7.55 -13.92 -4.78
CA GLN A 79 -6.68 -14.14 -3.62
C GLN A 79 -7.40 -13.83 -2.30
N GLY A 80 -6.96 -14.42 -1.20
CA GLY A 80 -7.47 -14.07 0.13
C GLY A 80 -6.88 -12.77 0.67
N ALA A 81 -7.15 -12.49 1.95
CA ALA A 81 -6.38 -11.49 2.68
C ALA A 81 -4.90 -11.90 2.78
N VAL A 82 -4.02 -10.91 2.83
CA VAL A 82 -2.58 -11.06 3.03
C VAL A 82 -2.25 -10.55 4.44
N ASP A 83 -1.83 -11.46 5.32
CA ASP A 83 -1.40 -11.14 6.67
C ASP A 83 0.10 -10.83 6.69
N LEU A 84 0.42 -9.57 6.98
CA LEU A 84 1.79 -9.05 7.02
C LEU A 84 2.17 -8.69 8.47
N PRO A 85 3.46 -8.45 8.78
CA PRO A 85 3.84 -7.94 10.09
C PRO A 85 3.15 -6.60 10.40
N GLY A 86 2.29 -6.59 11.43
CA GLY A 86 1.59 -5.39 11.92
C GLY A 86 0.28 -5.05 11.19
N VAL A 87 0.10 -5.51 9.95
CA VAL A 87 -1.05 -5.12 9.11
C VAL A 87 -1.62 -6.31 8.35
N ARG A 88 -2.94 -6.35 8.20
CA ARG A 88 -3.67 -7.25 7.31
C ARG A 88 -4.17 -6.45 6.13
N VAL A 89 -3.99 -6.98 4.92
CA VAL A 89 -4.39 -6.30 3.68
C VAL A 89 -5.35 -7.18 2.90
N VAL A 90 -6.48 -6.62 2.47
CA VAL A 90 -7.49 -7.36 1.71
C VAL A 90 -8.04 -6.50 0.59
N ARG A 91 -8.35 -7.14 -0.54
CA ARG A 91 -9.15 -6.49 -1.57
C ARG A 91 -10.63 -6.62 -1.21
N LYS A 92 -11.33 -5.49 -1.13
CA LYS A 92 -12.79 -5.43 -1.02
C LYS A 92 -13.32 -4.59 -2.18
N ASP A 93 -13.99 -5.24 -3.13
CA ASP A 93 -14.49 -4.62 -4.36
C ASP A 93 -13.38 -3.87 -5.13
N GLU A 94 -13.47 -2.54 -5.17
CA GLU A 94 -12.54 -1.62 -5.84
C GLU A 94 -11.51 -0.99 -4.89
N LEU A 95 -11.42 -1.49 -3.65
CA LEU A 95 -10.56 -0.96 -2.61
C LEU A 95 -9.53 -2.00 -2.14
N ILE A 96 -8.31 -1.54 -1.87
CA ILE A 96 -7.36 -2.25 -1.01
C ILE A 96 -7.55 -1.71 0.40
N VAL A 97 -8.03 -2.56 1.30
CA VAL A 97 -8.23 -2.21 2.71
C VAL A 97 -7.07 -2.74 3.52
N LEU A 98 -6.46 -1.85 4.29
CA LEU A 98 -5.44 -2.16 5.28
C LEU A 98 -6.08 -2.00 6.67
N SER A 99 -5.88 -2.99 7.53
CA SER A 99 -6.33 -2.97 8.91
C SER A 99 -5.24 -3.48 9.84
N ALA A 100 -5.27 -3.07 11.11
CA ALA A 100 -4.35 -3.61 12.11
C ALA A 100 -4.48 -5.14 12.15
N ARG A 101 -3.35 -5.85 12.23
CA ARG A 101 -3.40 -7.30 12.38
C ARG A 101 -3.98 -7.64 13.75
N THR A 102 -5.20 -8.14 13.78
CA THR A 102 -5.78 -8.74 14.98
C THR A 102 -5.04 -10.05 15.21
N THR A 103 -4.13 -10.06 16.18
CA THR A 103 -3.56 -11.31 16.68
C THR A 103 -4.64 -11.92 17.56
N GLU A 104 -5.46 -12.82 17.03
CA GLU A 104 -6.16 -13.76 17.90
C GLU A 104 -5.08 -14.70 18.45
N GLU A 105 -4.81 -14.60 19.76
CA GLU A 105 -3.98 -15.53 20.54
C GLU A 105 -4.63 -16.92 20.66
#